data_AF-A0A9R1NL42-F1
#
_entry.id   AF-A0A9R1NL42-F1
#
_cell.length_a   1.000
_cell.length_b   1.000
_cell.length_c   1.000
_cell.angle_alpha   90.00
_cell.angle_beta   90.00
_cell.angle_gamma   90.00
#
_symmetry.space_group_name_H-M   'P 1'
#
loop_
_entity.id
_entity.type
_entity.pdbx_description
1 polymer ?
#
loop_
_entity_poly.entity_id
_entity_poly.type
_entity_poly.pdbx_seq_one_letter_code
_entity_poly.pdbx_strand_id
1 'polypeptide(L)'
;MAPEVFKRVDGMSAVAAQPSSEEERTKALQALLSCPTASIHTDKPAKDILQVQNTFPLPINDDLPGVYLCGYHSESSYGATSYLIVHPEGNIMVDSSIEQFA
;
A
#
# COMPACT_ATOMS: atom_id res chain seq x y z
N MET A 1 5.20 1.73 4.41
CA MET A 1 4.43 0.47 4.55
C MET A 1 5.44 -0.67 4.72
N ALA A 2 5.27 -1.56 5.70
CA ALA A 2 6.14 -2.72 6.00
C ALA A 2 7.68 -2.45 6.16
N PRO A 3 8.11 -1.53 7.05
CA PRO A 3 9.52 -1.20 7.26
C PRO A 3 10.39 -2.36 7.80
N GLU A 4 9.77 -3.39 8.34
CA GLU A 4 10.42 -4.62 8.80
C GLU A 4 10.94 -5.46 7.62
N VAL A 5 10.25 -5.39 6.47
CA VAL A 5 10.53 -6.17 5.25
C VAL A 5 11.33 -5.35 4.24
N PHE A 6 10.94 -4.09 3.99
CA PHE A 6 11.56 -3.23 2.98
C PHE A 6 12.33 -2.08 3.59
N LYS A 7 13.59 -1.91 3.17
CA LYS A 7 14.47 -0.83 3.66
C LYS A 7 15.19 -0.15 2.51
N ARG A 8 15.80 0.99 2.82
CA ARG A 8 16.73 1.69 1.92
C ARG A 8 18.12 1.12 2.08
N VAL A 9 18.71 0.63 0.99
CA VAL A 9 20.09 0.12 0.92
C VAL A 9 20.73 0.78 -0.30
N ASP A 10 21.84 1.48 -0.08
CA ASP A 10 22.59 2.18 -1.14
C ASP A 10 21.74 3.09 -2.05
N GLY A 11 20.76 3.79 -1.45
CA GLY A 11 19.86 4.69 -2.19
C GLY A 11 18.78 3.98 -3.01
N MET A 12 18.63 2.67 -2.87
CA MET A 12 17.59 1.85 -3.50
C MET A 12 16.65 1.25 -2.46
N SER A 13 15.46 0.83 -2.88
CA SER A 13 14.56 0.05 -2.03
C SER A 13 14.90 -1.44 -2.18
N ALA A 14 15.08 -2.15 -1.07
CA ALA A 14 15.47 -3.55 -1.06
C ALA A 14 14.68 -4.36 -0.02
N VAL A 15 14.53 -5.66 -0.28
CA VAL A 15 14.02 -6.61 0.71
C VAL A 15 15.14 -6.88 1.72
N ALA A 16 15.00 -6.37 2.93
CA ALA A 16 15.96 -6.53 4.01
C ALA A 16 15.75 -7.84 4.79
N ALA A 17 14.50 -8.28 4.91
CA ALA A 17 14.12 -9.55 5.51
C ALA A 17 12.82 -10.04 4.87
N GLN A 18 12.65 -11.36 4.75
CA GLN A 18 11.37 -11.93 4.36
C GLN A 18 10.39 -11.85 5.55
N PRO A 19 9.08 -11.62 5.31
CA PRO A 19 8.09 -11.61 6.39
C PRO A 19 8.07 -12.96 7.10
N SER A 20 8.07 -12.92 8.43
CA SER A 20 8.17 -14.09 9.31
C SER A 20 6.87 -14.41 10.05
N SER A 21 5.92 -13.47 10.05
CA SER A 21 4.59 -13.60 10.64
C SER A 21 3.48 -13.32 9.63
N GLU A 22 2.24 -13.73 9.96
CA GLU A 22 1.06 -13.41 9.13
C GLU A 22 0.84 -11.90 9.03
N GLU A 23 1.05 -11.16 10.12
CA GLU A 23 0.92 -9.70 10.13
C GLU A 23 1.95 -9.02 9.21
N GLU A 24 3.22 -9.41 9.30
CA GLU A 24 4.27 -8.92 8.41
C GLU A 24 3.98 -9.28 6.95
N ARG A 25 3.44 -10.49 6.71
CA ARG A 25 3.03 -10.93 5.38
C ARG A 25 1.92 -10.05 4.82
N THR A 26 0.86 -9.78 5.61
CA THR A 26 -0.23 -8.89 5.19
C THR A 26 0.30 -7.50 4.86
N LYS A 27 1.14 -6.91 5.73
CA LYS A 27 1.76 -5.60 5.46
C LYS A 27 2.62 -5.60 4.20
N ALA A 28 3.38 -6.68 3.96
CA ALA A 28 4.19 -6.82 2.76
C ALA A 28 3.35 -6.94 1.48
N LEU A 29 2.23 -7.66 1.54
CA LEU A 29 1.28 -7.77 0.43
C LEU A 29 0.51 -6.47 0.18
N GLN A 30 0.19 -5.70 1.22
CA GLN A 30 -0.34 -4.34 1.07
C GLN A 30 0.68 -3.45 0.33
N ALA A 31 1.96 -3.54 0.70
CA ALA A 31 3.02 -2.78 0.03
C ALA A 31 3.21 -3.21 -1.42
N LEU A 32 3.05 -4.50 -1.72
CA LEU A 32 3.03 -5.05 -3.08
C LEU A 32 1.89 -4.43 -3.90
N LEU A 33 0.66 -4.43 -3.37
CA LEU A 33 -0.51 -3.83 -4.04
C LEU A 33 -0.36 -2.32 -4.27
N SER A 34 0.37 -1.64 -3.37
CA SER A 34 0.68 -0.21 -3.47
C SER A 34 1.91 0.11 -4.35
N CYS A 35 2.62 -0.88 -4.91
CA CYS A 35 3.82 -0.63 -5.67
C CYS A 35 3.49 -0.35 -7.14
N PRO A 36 3.60 0.91 -7.63
CA PRO A 36 3.15 1.27 -8.99
C PRO A 36 3.99 0.61 -10.08
N THR A 37 5.26 0.31 -9.80
CA THR A 37 6.24 -0.24 -10.74
C THR A 37 6.43 -1.75 -10.61
N ALA A 38 5.57 -2.42 -9.81
CA ALA A 38 5.68 -3.85 -9.50
C ALA A 38 7.08 -4.29 -9.02
N SER A 39 7.84 -3.38 -8.41
CA SER A 39 9.20 -3.65 -7.91
C SER A 39 9.22 -4.50 -6.64
N ILE A 40 8.06 -4.59 -5.96
CA ILE A 40 7.82 -5.56 -4.90
C ILE A 40 6.96 -6.66 -5.52
N HIS A 41 7.42 -7.90 -5.44
CA HIS A 41 6.70 -9.06 -5.96
C HIS A 41 6.99 -10.32 -5.16
N THR A 42 6.18 -11.35 -5.34
CA THR A 42 6.38 -12.68 -4.78
C THR A 42 6.88 -13.64 -5.86
N ASP A 43 7.67 -14.65 -5.51
CA ASP A 43 8.16 -15.66 -6.47
C ASP A 43 7.03 -16.42 -7.17
N LYS A 44 5.91 -16.60 -6.46
CA LYS A 44 4.67 -17.20 -6.98
C LYS A 44 3.50 -16.29 -6.62
N PRO A 45 2.43 -16.25 -7.42
CA PRO A 45 1.24 -15.46 -7.08
C PRO A 45 0.72 -15.77 -5.67
N ALA A 46 0.55 -14.73 -4.87
CA ALA A 46 0.04 -14.84 -3.51
C ALA A 46 -1.46 -15.22 -3.55
N LYS A 47 -1.81 -16.36 -2.96
CA LYS A 47 -3.20 -16.88 -2.97
C LYS A 47 -4.17 -16.00 -2.17
N ASP A 48 -3.62 -15.26 -1.21
CA ASP A 48 -4.29 -14.37 -0.28
C ASP A 48 -4.36 -12.92 -0.76
N ILE A 49 -3.88 -12.61 -1.97
CA ILE A 49 -3.78 -11.22 -2.45
C ILE A 49 -5.12 -10.49 -2.49
N LEU A 50 -6.20 -11.15 -2.91
CA LEU A 50 -7.54 -10.58 -2.95
C LEU A 50 -8.10 -10.30 -1.55
N GLN A 51 -7.72 -11.12 -0.57
CA GLN A 51 -8.12 -10.88 0.83
C GLN A 51 -7.42 -9.64 1.37
N VAL A 52 -6.13 -9.48 1.03
CA VAL A 52 -5.36 -8.29 1.41
C VAL A 52 -5.88 -7.04 0.71
N GLN A 53 -6.28 -7.11 -0.56
CA GLN A 53 -6.91 -6.00 -1.28
C GLN A 53 -8.14 -5.46 -0.54
N ASN A 54 -8.95 -6.33 0.04
CA ASN A 54 -10.15 -5.95 0.81
C ASN A 54 -9.84 -5.27 2.14
N THR A 55 -8.56 -5.16 2.54
CA THR A 55 -8.15 -4.41 3.74
C THR A 55 -8.06 -2.91 3.49
N PHE A 56 -8.02 -2.46 2.23
CA PHE A 56 -8.03 -1.04 1.91
C PHE A 56 -9.46 -0.44 1.98
N PRO A 57 -9.59 0.86 2.33
CA PRO A 57 -8.51 1.79 2.63
C PRO A 57 -7.97 1.60 4.06
N LEU A 58 -6.65 1.76 4.24
CA LEU A 58 -5.95 1.51 5.52
C LEU A 58 -5.85 2.79 6.35
N PRO A 59 -6.09 2.75 7.67
CA PRO A 59 -5.83 3.90 8.53
C PRO A 59 -4.33 4.26 8.49
N ILE A 60 -4.00 5.54 8.34
CA ILE A 60 -2.60 5.97 8.24
C ILE A 60 -1.91 6.02 9.61
N ASN A 61 -2.66 6.37 10.65
CA ASN A 61 -2.20 6.50 12.03
C ASN A 61 -3.42 6.46 12.97
N ASP A 62 -3.30 5.76 14.10
CA ASP A 62 -4.31 5.71 15.15
C ASP A 62 -4.60 7.10 15.76
N ASP A 63 -3.60 7.99 15.77
CA ASP A 63 -3.72 9.39 16.24
C ASP A 63 -4.44 10.31 15.23
N LEU A 64 -4.70 9.83 14.01
CA LEU A 64 -5.38 10.57 12.93
C LEU A 64 -6.63 9.81 12.46
N PRO A 65 -7.64 9.64 13.34
CA PRO A 65 -8.86 8.94 12.97
C PRO A 65 -9.56 9.63 11.81
N GLY A 66 -10.09 8.85 10.88
CA GLY A 66 -10.78 9.36 9.70
C GLY A 66 -9.88 9.62 8.49
N VAL A 67 -8.56 9.42 8.60
CA VAL A 67 -7.61 9.54 7.46
C VAL A 67 -7.12 8.17 7.02
N TYR A 68 -7.38 7.84 5.75
CA TYR A 68 -7.10 6.52 5.20
C TYR A 68 -6.31 6.59 3.90
N LEU A 69 -5.43 5.60 3.70
CA LEU A 69 -4.69 5.33 2.47
C LEU A 69 -5.49 4.35 1.59
N CYS A 70 -5.76 4.72 0.33
CA CYS A 70 -6.57 3.90 -0.57
C CYS A 70 -5.84 2.73 -1.23
N GLY A 71 -4.50 2.68 -1.14
CA GLY A 71 -3.69 1.53 -1.53
C GLY A 71 -3.04 1.63 -2.89
N TYR A 72 -3.81 1.61 -3.99
CA TYR A 72 -3.23 1.54 -5.33
C TYR A 72 -2.61 2.87 -5.78
N HIS A 73 -1.34 2.81 -6.18
CA HIS A 73 -0.62 3.92 -6.80
C HIS A 73 -0.41 3.62 -8.28
N SER A 74 -0.33 4.68 -9.09
CA SER A 74 -0.08 4.55 -10.52
C SER A 74 1.32 5.02 -10.90
N GLU A 75 1.93 4.36 -11.88
CA GLU A 75 3.16 4.85 -12.51
C GLU A 75 2.90 6.15 -13.30
N SER A 76 1.75 6.25 -13.97
CA SER A 76 1.35 7.42 -14.77
C SER A 76 1.24 8.70 -13.94
N SER A 77 1.00 8.56 -12.63
CA SER A 77 0.94 9.65 -11.66
C SER A 77 2.25 9.81 -10.86
N TYR A 78 3.34 9.20 -11.33
CA TYR A 78 4.65 9.19 -10.65
C TYR A 78 4.57 8.66 -9.20
N GLY A 79 3.68 7.70 -8.94
CA GLY A 79 3.48 7.14 -7.60
C GLY A 79 2.61 7.97 -6.67
N ALA A 80 1.75 8.83 -7.23
CA ALA A 80 0.74 9.57 -6.47
C ALA A 80 -0.04 8.65 -5.51
N THR A 81 -0.27 9.15 -4.29
CA THR A 81 -0.83 8.38 -3.19
C THR A 81 -2.19 8.95 -2.82
N SER A 82 -3.24 8.17 -3.06
CA SER A 82 -4.63 8.56 -2.83
C SER A 82 -5.02 8.40 -1.35
N TYR A 83 -5.55 9.47 -0.73
CA TYR A 83 -6.05 9.46 0.65
C TYR A 83 -7.52 9.86 0.78
N LEU A 84 -8.29 9.07 1.52
CA LEU A 84 -9.66 9.39 1.91
C LEU A 84 -9.67 10.03 3.30
N ILE A 85 -10.32 11.20 3.42
CA ILE A 85 -10.59 11.85 4.69
C ILE A 85 -12.10 11.82 4.94
N VAL A 86 -12.51 11.14 6.00
CA VAL A 86 -13.91 11.09 6.44
C VAL A 86 -14.20 12.32 7.29
N HIS A 87 -15.18 13.11 6.86
CA HIS A 87 -15.55 14.34 7.56
C HIS A 87 -17.09 14.43 7.68
N PRO A 88 -17.63 14.94 8.81
CA PRO A 88 -19.07 14.92 9.08
C PRO A 88 -19.95 15.57 8.00
N GLU A 89 -19.43 16.61 7.34
CA GLU A 89 -20.14 17.35 6.28
C GLU A 89 -19.92 16.79 4.87
N GLY A 90 -19.14 15.73 4.74
CA GLY A 90 -18.80 15.10 3.46
C GLY A 90 -17.33 14.73 3.38
N ASN A 91 -17.04 13.60 2.72
CA ASN A 91 -15.69 13.08 2.62
C ASN A 91 -14.85 13.88 1.61
N ILE A 92 -13.54 13.96 1.87
CA ILE A 92 -12.56 14.60 1.00
C ILE A 92 -11.67 13.51 0.42
N MET A 93 -11.41 13.60 -0.88
CA MET A 93 -10.48 12.73 -1.59
C MET A 93 -9.26 13.57 -1.98
N VAL A 94 -8.08 13.21 -1.45
CA VAL A 94 -6.81 13.86 -1.75
C VAL A 94 -6.01 12.99 -2.69
N ASP A 95 -5.61 13.57 -3.81
CA ASP A 95 -4.93 12.89 -4.91
C ASP A 95 -5.82 11.82 -5.58
N SER A 96 -5.66 11.64 -6.89
CA SER A 96 -6.35 10.58 -7.61
C SER A 96 -5.39 9.95 -8.60
N SER A 97 -4.91 8.76 -8.25
CA SER A 97 -4.16 7.91 -9.18
C SER A 97 -5.10 7.47 -10.32
N ILE A 98 -5.00 8.11 -11.49
CA ILE A 98 -5.63 7.64 -12.72
C ILE A 98 -4.70 6.58 -13.34
N GLU A 99 -4.97 5.32 -13.00
CA GLU A 99 -4.90 4.15 -13.89
C GLU A 99 -5.27 2.90 -13.06
N GLN A 100 -6.43 2.33 -13.34
CA GLN A 100 -6.79 0.96 -12.95
C GLN A 100 -7.51 0.32 -14.13
N PHE A 101 -6.80 -0.48 -14.92
CA PHE A 101 -7.44 -1.53 -15.69
C PHE A 101 -6.86 -2.87 -15.23
N ALA A 102 -7.67 -3.55 -14.42
CA ALA A 102 -7.62 -4.97 -14.05
C ALA A 102 -6.43 -5.42 -13.19
#